data_AF-A0AAJ6E568-F1
#
_entry.id   AF-A0AAJ6E568-F1
#
_cell.length_a   1.000
_cell.length_b   1.000
_cell.length_c   1.000
_cell.angle_alpha   90.00
_cell.angle_beta   90.00
_cell.angle_gamma   90.00
#
_symmetry.space_group_name_H-M   'P 1'
#
loop_
_entity.id
_entity.type
_entity.pdbx_description
1 polymer ?
#
loop_
_entity_poly.entity_id
_entity_poly.type
_entity_poly.pdbx_seq_one_letter_code
_entity_poly.pdbx_strand_id
1 'polypeptide(L)'
;MAEAVNVFPELIAGSGVRTISVSGDTPEQARAVLQVLLESQFAASVPRGTSREFLLERIKNQAAALTNLRTVARSLQENAKTVEGASEGEQYSRALAALVSDIATKEIDLWQLHNSLRGMQPGDVIVQPTTATIPNPRRLLEKLIVVATLALALTLALVTLRRQWRRHSSSGHAKLSIA
;
A
#
# COMPACT_ATOMS: atom_id res chain seq x y z
N MET A 1 -1.91 -18.36 15.99
CA MET A 1 -3.11 -17.93 15.24
C MET A 1 -2.67 -17.60 13.83
N ALA A 2 -3.44 -17.98 12.81
CA ALA A 2 -3.07 -17.79 11.41
C ALA A 2 -3.30 -16.33 11.00
N GLU A 3 -2.24 -15.64 10.60
CA GLU A 3 -2.30 -14.30 10.04
C GLU A 3 -2.74 -14.39 8.57
N ALA A 4 -3.77 -13.64 8.19
CA ALA A 4 -4.29 -13.67 6.82
C ALA A 4 -3.74 -12.47 6.04
N VAL A 5 -2.84 -12.75 5.10
CA VAL A 5 -2.37 -11.78 4.11
C VAL A 5 -3.22 -11.95 2.86
N ASN A 6 -4.01 -10.94 2.52
CA ASN A 6 -4.79 -10.91 1.30
C ASN A 6 -4.16 -9.92 0.32
N VAL A 7 -3.69 -10.44 -0.81
CA VAL A 7 -3.21 -9.64 -1.94
C VAL A 7 -4.37 -9.51 -2.92
N PHE A 8 -4.84 -8.28 -3.12
CA PHE A 8 -5.92 -8.02 -4.06
C PHE A 8 -5.37 -7.88 -5.49
N PRO A 9 -6.16 -8.26 -6.51
CA PRO A 9 -5.83 -7.94 -7.89
C PRO A 9 -5.72 -6.43 -8.10
N GLU A 10 -5.20 -6.02 -9.25
CA GLU A 10 -5.00 -4.60 -9.55
C GLU A 10 -6.28 -3.79 -9.34
N LEU A 11 -6.14 -2.63 -8.66
CA LEU A 11 -7.26 -1.72 -8.40
C LEU A 11 -7.97 -1.31 -9.70
N ILE A 12 -7.19 -1.13 -10.77
CA ILE A 12 -7.63 -0.89 -12.13
C ILE A 12 -6.76 -1.76 -13.03
N ALA A 13 -7.37 -2.59 -13.87
CA ALA A 13 -6.62 -3.48 -14.77
C ALA A 13 -5.69 -2.68 -15.69
N GLY A 14 -4.40 -3.02 -15.69
CA GLY A 14 -3.38 -2.33 -16.47
C GLY A 14 -2.77 -1.11 -15.78
N SER A 15 -3.19 -0.77 -14.55
CA SER A 15 -2.57 0.30 -13.77
C SER A 15 -1.24 -0.12 -13.15
N GLY A 16 -0.97 -1.42 -13.02
CA GLY A 16 0.20 -1.94 -12.29
C GLY A 16 0.16 -1.70 -10.78
N VAL A 17 -0.93 -1.14 -10.24
CA VAL A 17 -1.09 -0.84 -8.81
C VAL A 17 -1.78 -2.00 -8.12
N ARG A 18 -1.14 -2.54 -7.07
CA ARG A 18 -1.68 -3.64 -6.27
C ARG A 18 -1.97 -3.19 -4.85
N THR A 19 -3.05 -3.70 -4.27
CA THR A 19 -3.40 -3.45 -2.86
C THR A 19 -3.06 -4.67 -2.02
N ILE A 20 -2.26 -4.47 -0.97
CA ILE A 20 -1.92 -5.49 0.01
C ILE A 20 -2.69 -5.16 1.29
N SER A 21 -3.40 -6.15 1.82
CA SER A 21 -4.06 -6.03 3.12
C SER A 21 -3.61 -7.15 4.05
N VAL A 22 -3.41 -6.80 5.31
CA VAL A 22 -3.03 -7.74 6.37
C VAL A 22 -4.05 -7.61 7.48
N SER A 23 -4.54 -8.76 7.96
CA SER A 23 -5.43 -8.85 9.11
C SER A 23 -4.70 -9.52 10.27
N GLY A 24 -4.64 -8.86 11.42
CA GLY A 24 -4.01 -9.35 12.65
C GLY A 24 -4.92 -9.19 13.88
N ASP A 25 -4.47 -9.66 15.03
CA ASP A 25 -5.23 -9.63 16.29
C ASP A 25 -5.38 -8.21 16.86
N THR A 26 -4.44 -7.32 16.53
CA THR A 26 -4.52 -5.88 16.79
C THR A 26 -4.16 -5.04 15.56
N PRO A 27 -4.67 -3.80 15.46
CA PRO A 27 -4.30 -2.87 14.39
C PRO A 27 -2.79 -2.58 14.34
N GLU A 28 -2.13 -2.51 15.49
CA GLU A 28 -0.69 -2.27 15.59
C GLU A 28 0.12 -3.43 15.02
N GLN A 29 -0.31 -4.66 15.29
CA GLN A 29 0.32 -5.87 14.75
C GLN A 29 0.17 -5.93 13.23
N ALA A 30 -1.04 -5.69 12.71
CA ALA A 30 -1.28 -5.66 11.26
C ALA A 30 -0.44 -4.59 10.55
N ARG A 31 -0.28 -3.41 11.18
CA ARG A 31 0.58 -2.33 10.66
C ARG A 31 2.06 -2.72 10.67
N ALA A 32 2.53 -3.34 11.75
CA ALA A 32 3.92 -3.80 11.85
C ALA A 32 4.25 -4.85 10.77
N VAL A 33 3.34 -5.78 10.52
CA VAL A 33 3.52 -6.80 9.48
C VAL A 33 3.47 -6.21 8.08
N LEU A 34 2.55 -5.26 7.81
CA LEU A 34 2.55 -4.51 6.55
C LEU A 34 3.88 -3.77 6.33
N GLN A 35 4.44 -3.17 7.37
CA GLN A 35 5.71 -2.46 7.27
C GLN A 35 6.86 -3.41 6.96
N VAL A 36 6.96 -4.54 7.66
CA VAL A 36 7.99 -5.56 7.39
C VAL A 36 7.86 -6.13 5.98
N LEU A 37 6.63 -6.37 5.51
CA LEU A 37 6.37 -6.82 4.13
C LEU A 37 6.86 -5.79 3.12
N LEU A 38 6.53 -4.50 3.30
CA LEU A 38 7.00 -3.42 2.43
C LEU A 38 8.53 -3.32 2.42
N GLU A 39 9.18 -3.35 3.59
CA GLU A 39 10.64 -3.32 3.69
C GLU A 39 11.29 -4.52 3.01
N SER A 40 10.72 -5.72 3.18
CA SER A 40 11.20 -6.92 2.50
C SER A 40 11.06 -6.82 0.98
N GLN A 41 9.95 -6.24 0.51
CA GLN A 41 9.68 -6.05 -0.91
C GLN A 41 10.63 -5.01 -1.52
N PHE A 42 10.90 -3.92 -0.80
CA PHE A 42 11.91 -2.94 -1.21
C PHE A 42 13.30 -3.59 -1.32
N ALA A 43 13.70 -4.35 -0.31
CA ALA A 43 14.99 -5.04 -0.32
C ALA A 43 15.11 -6.08 -1.45
N ALA A 44 14.02 -6.77 -1.78
CA ALA A 44 13.94 -7.76 -2.86
C ALA A 44 13.84 -7.13 -4.25
N SER A 45 13.28 -5.92 -4.36
CA SER A 45 13.11 -5.22 -5.64
C SER A 45 14.41 -4.73 -6.25
N VAL A 46 15.45 -4.55 -5.45
CA VAL A 46 16.78 -4.13 -5.93
C VAL A 46 17.47 -5.31 -6.60
N PRO A 47 17.79 -5.25 -7.90
CA PRO A 47 18.46 -6.33 -8.60
C PRO A 47 19.88 -6.55 -8.03
N ARG A 48 20.28 -7.82 -7.90
CA ARG A 48 21.58 -8.24 -7.36
C ARG A 48 22.29 -9.21 -8.32
N GLY A 49 23.60 -9.34 -8.15
CA GLY A 49 24.44 -10.25 -8.94
C GLY A 49 24.30 -10.06 -10.44
N THR A 50 24.12 -11.16 -11.17
CA THR A 50 24.04 -11.21 -12.63
C THR A 50 22.91 -10.35 -13.20
N SER A 51 21.76 -10.25 -12.51
CA SER A 51 20.65 -9.40 -12.96
C SER A 51 21.02 -7.92 -12.94
N ARG A 52 21.82 -7.50 -11.95
CA ARG A 52 22.30 -6.12 -11.86
C ARG A 52 23.30 -5.82 -12.96
N GLU A 53 24.25 -6.72 -13.18
CA GLU A 53 25.25 -6.61 -14.24
C GLU A 53 24.60 -6.53 -15.62
N PHE A 54 23.60 -7.38 -15.87
CA PHE A 54 22.81 -7.35 -17.11
C PHE A 54 22.13 -5.99 -17.32
N LEU A 55 21.50 -5.43 -16.28
CA LEU A 55 20.86 -4.11 -16.38
C LEU A 55 21.87 -3.00 -16.62
N LEU A 56 23.03 -3.03 -15.95
CA LEU A 56 24.11 -2.06 -16.15
C LEU A 56 24.66 -2.10 -17.57
N GLU A 57 24.91 -3.29 -18.11
CA GLU A 57 25.39 -3.46 -19.47
C GLU A 57 24.34 -2.98 -20.49
N ARG A 58 23.04 -3.26 -20.23
CA ARG A 58 21.96 -2.77 -21.08
C ARG A 58 21.84 -1.24 -21.05
N ILE A 59 21.99 -0.62 -19.87
CA ILE A 59 22.04 0.85 -19.71
C ILE A 59 23.21 1.43 -20.51
N LYS A 60 24.41 0.85 -20.37
CA LYS A 60 25.60 1.28 -21.09
C LYS A 60 25.39 1.23 -22.61
N ASN A 61 24.86 0.11 -23.11
CA ASN A 61 24.61 -0.07 -24.53
C ASN A 61 23.53 0.89 -25.07
N GLN A 62 22.45 1.12 -24.32
CA GLN A 62 21.42 2.09 -24.71
C GLN A 62 21.92 3.54 -24.63
N ALA A 63 22.75 3.88 -23.64
CA ALA A 63 23.35 5.21 -23.53
C ALA A 63 24.31 5.51 -24.69
N ALA A 64 25.11 4.51 -25.11
CA ALA A 64 25.95 4.62 -26.30
C ALA A 64 25.10 4.81 -27.57
N ALA A 65 24.04 4.01 -27.75
CA ALA A 65 23.13 4.13 -28.88
C ALA A 65 22.44 5.51 -28.91
N LEU A 66 21.97 6.02 -27.76
CA LEU A 66 21.38 7.35 -27.64
C LEU A 66 22.36 8.46 -28.01
N THR A 67 23.62 8.32 -27.60
CA THR A 67 24.68 9.29 -27.93
C THR A 67 24.96 9.30 -29.44
N ASN A 68 24.98 8.13 -30.07
CA ASN A 68 25.14 8.00 -31.52
C ASN A 68 23.95 8.66 -32.25
N LEU A 69 22.71 8.38 -31.83
CA LEU A 69 21.52 9.02 -32.40
C LEU A 69 21.57 10.54 -32.27
N ARG A 70 21.91 11.08 -31.09
CA ARG A 70 22.04 12.54 -30.90
C ARG A 70 23.11 13.16 -31.78
N THR A 71 24.22 12.45 -32.02
CA THR A 71 25.28 12.90 -32.93
C THR A 71 24.76 12.97 -34.37
N VAL A 72 24.05 11.93 -34.84
CA VAL A 72 23.43 11.91 -36.17
C VAL A 72 22.34 12.97 -36.31
N ALA A 73 21.52 13.18 -35.28
CA ALA A 73 20.51 14.25 -35.24
C ALA A 73 21.17 15.63 -35.46
N ARG A 74 22.28 15.88 -34.76
CA ARG A 74 23.02 17.13 -34.87
C ARG A 74 23.60 17.32 -36.27
N SER A 75 24.21 16.30 -36.87
CA SER A 75 24.74 16.41 -38.23
C SER A 75 23.62 16.61 -39.26
N LEU A 76 22.48 15.94 -39.11
CA LEU A 76 21.30 16.15 -39.95
C LEU A 76 20.76 17.58 -39.81
N GLN A 77 20.71 18.12 -38.59
CA GLN A 77 20.26 19.49 -38.35
C GLN A 77 21.22 20.53 -38.94
N GLU A 78 22.52 20.28 -38.91
CA GLU A 78 23.53 21.13 -39.55
C GLU A 78 23.41 21.09 -41.08
N ASN A 79 23.27 19.89 -41.66
CA ASN A 79 23.09 19.72 -43.12
C ASN A 79 21.73 20.24 -43.62
N ALA A 80 20.67 20.15 -42.82
CA ALA A 80 19.37 20.71 -43.18
C ALA A 80 19.40 22.25 -43.29
N LYS A 81 20.31 22.92 -42.56
CA LYS A 81 20.49 24.38 -42.66
C LYS A 81 21.27 24.80 -43.92
N THR A 82 22.11 23.91 -44.46
CA THR A 82 22.91 24.21 -45.66
C THR A 82 22.16 23.92 -46.94
N VAL A 83 21.16 23.03 -46.89
CA VAL A 83 20.31 22.65 -48.02
C VAL A 83 19.02 23.48 -48.00
N GLU A 84 19.11 24.75 -48.40
CA GLU A 84 17.95 25.60 -48.70
C GLU A 84 17.37 25.22 -50.07
N GLY A 85 16.63 24.11 -50.14
CA GLY A 85 16.00 23.61 -51.37
C GLY A 85 14.83 22.67 -51.09
N ALA A 86 13.69 22.90 -51.75
CA ALA A 86 12.37 22.40 -51.34
C ALA A 86 12.21 20.87 -51.26
N SER A 87 12.95 20.07 -52.03
CA SER A 87 12.81 18.59 -52.04
C SER A 87 13.76 17.88 -51.07
N GLU A 88 15.02 18.30 -50.99
CA GLU A 88 16.02 17.69 -50.12
C GLU A 88 15.80 18.10 -48.66
N GLY A 89 15.44 19.36 -48.40
CA GLY A 89 15.08 19.84 -47.07
C GLY A 89 13.88 19.09 -46.47
N GLU A 90 12.92 18.69 -47.31
CA GLU A 90 11.79 17.89 -46.87
C GLU A 90 12.24 16.48 -46.42
N GLN A 91 13.15 15.84 -47.14
CA GLN A 91 13.70 14.54 -46.75
C GLN A 91 14.48 14.62 -45.44
N TYR A 92 15.31 15.66 -45.25
CA TYR A 92 16.04 15.88 -44.01
C TYR A 92 15.11 16.13 -42.82
N SER A 93 14.02 16.89 -43.01
CA SER A 93 13.06 17.16 -41.93
C SER A 93 12.30 15.90 -41.48
N ARG A 94 11.89 15.03 -42.43
CA ARG A 94 11.26 13.75 -42.11
C ARG A 94 12.21 12.79 -41.41
N ALA A 95 13.47 12.70 -41.89
CA ALA A 95 14.49 11.90 -41.24
C ALA A 95 14.77 12.39 -39.81
N LEU A 96 14.86 13.71 -39.61
CA LEU A 96 15.05 14.30 -38.29
C LEU A 96 13.86 14.01 -37.35
N ALA A 97 12.63 14.09 -37.83
CA ALA A 97 11.44 13.79 -37.04
C ALA A 97 11.42 12.32 -36.55
N ALA A 98 11.75 11.38 -37.44
CA ALA A 98 11.89 9.97 -37.06
C ALA A 98 12.98 9.79 -36.00
N LEU A 99 14.12 10.47 -36.16
CA LEU A 99 15.26 10.34 -35.27
C LEU A 99 14.99 10.97 -33.89
N VAL A 100 14.22 12.06 -33.82
CA VAL A 100 13.74 12.64 -32.56
C VAL A 100 12.82 11.67 -31.82
N SER A 101 11.92 10.99 -32.53
CA SER A 101 11.05 9.95 -31.95
C SER A 101 11.87 8.78 -31.39
N ASP A 102 12.89 8.33 -32.11
CA ASP A 102 13.78 7.24 -31.66
C ASP A 102 14.60 7.65 -30.43
N ILE A 103 15.09 8.90 -30.40
CA ILE A 103 15.78 9.49 -29.24
C ILE A 103 14.84 9.48 -28.02
N ALA A 104 13.62 10.00 -28.17
CA ALA A 104 12.66 10.05 -27.07
C ALA A 104 12.33 8.65 -26.53
N THR A 105 12.14 7.68 -27.43
CA THR A 105 11.90 6.28 -27.05
C THR A 105 13.07 5.69 -26.28
N LYS A 106 14.31 5.95 -26.72
CA LYS A 106 15.53 5.48 -26.05
C LYS A 106 15.77 6.15 -24.69
N GLU A 107 15.39 7.41 -24.55
CA GLU A 107 15.42 8.11 -23.26
C GLU A 107 14.43 7.51 -22.26
N ILE A 108 13.21 7.19 -22.71
CA ILE A 108 12.22 6.50 -21.88
C ILE A 108 12.74 5.11 -21.48
N ASP A 109 13.27 4.34 -22.42
CA ASP A 109 13.88 3.03 -22.13
C ASP A 109 14.98 3.14 -21.07
N LEU A 110 15.89 4.11 -21.20
CA LEU A 110 16.96 4.33 -20.24
C LEU A 110 16.45 4.72 -18.86
N TRP A 111 15.44 5.60 -18.81
CA TRP A 111 14.79 5.98 -17.56
C TRP A 111 14.16 4.76 -16.87
N GLN A 112 13.48 3.89 -17.63
CA GLN A 112 12.91 2.65 -17.11
C GLN A 112 13.98 1.68 -16.61
N LEU A 113 15.10 1.53 -17.32
CA LEU A 113 16.21 0.68 -16.86
C LEU A 113 16.86 1.24 -15.59
N HIS A 114 17.04 2.56 -15.50
CA HIS A 114 17.56 3.20 -14.29
C HIS A 114 16.64 3.01 -13.09
N ASN A 115 15.32 3.11 -13.29
CA ASN A 115 14.35 2.83 -12.24
C ASN A 115 14.36 1.35 -11.84
N SER A 116 14.44 0.45 -12.81
CA SER A 116 14.56 -0.99 -12.57
C SER A 116 15.82 -1.35 -11.78
N LEU A 117 16.92 -0.64 -12.04
CA LEU A 117 18.18 -0.81 -11.31
C LEU A 117 18.08 -0.28 -9.87
N ARG A 118 17.31 0.79 -9.65
CA ARG A 118 17.11 1.40 -8.33
C ARG A 118 16.19 0.57 -7.44
N GLY A 119 15.28 -0.20 -8.04
CA GLY A 119 14.23 -0.92 -7.32
C GLY A 119 13.10 0.01 -6.88
N MET A 120 12.15 -0.55 -6.12
CA MET A 120 11.03 0.20 -5.54
C MET A 120 11.51 1.14 -4.44
N GLN A 121 10.97 2.36 -4.44
CA GLN A 121 11.22 3.38 -3.43
C GLN A 121 10.01 3.58 -2.52
N PRO A 122 10.21 4.15 -1.31
CA PRO A 122 9.08 4.54 -0.45
C PRO A 122 8.09 5.49 -1.13
N GLY A 123 8.54 6.30 -2.08
CA GLY A 123 7.69 7.20 -2.88
C GLY A 123 6.79 6.49 -3.90
N ASP A 124 7.04 5.21 -4.20
CA ASP A 124 6.20 4.41 -5.09
C ASP A 124 4.96 3.85 -4.35
N VAL A 125 4.86 4.06 -3.04
CA VAL A 125 3.72 3.66 -2.22
C VAL A 125 2.65 4.75 -2.26
N ILE A 126 1.57 4.49 -3.01
CA ILE A 126 0.45 5.43 -3.20
C ILE A 126 -0.33 5.67 -1.90
N VAL A 127 -0.48 4.63 -1.06
CA VAL A 127 -1.22 4.70 0.20
C VAL A 127 -0.40 4.05 1.31
N GLN A 128 -0.10 4.81 2.35
CA GLN A 128 0.62 4.27 3.52
C GLN A 128 -0.25 3.29 4.31
N PRO A 129 0.36 2.36 5.06
CA PRO A 129 -0.36 1.43 5.93
C PRO A 129 -1.28 2.19 6.89
N THR A 130 -2.59 2.13 6.66
CA THR A 130 -3.61 2.71 7.53
C THR A 130 -4.28 1.60 8.31
N THR A 131 -4.60 1.88 9.57
CA THR A 131 -5.39 0.97 10.40
C THR A 131 -6.86 1.25 10.15
N ALA A 132 -7.58 0.32 9.52
CA ALA A 132 -9.03 0.41 9.49
C ALA A 132 -9.56 0.18 10.91
N THR A 133 -10.15 1.21 11.53
CA THR A 133 -10.82 1.10 12.84
C THR A 133 -12.18 0.43 12.67
N ILE A 134 -12.21 -0.81 12.14
CA ILE A 134 -13.45 -1.59 12.12
C ILE A 134 -13.55 -2.26 13.49
N PRO A 135 -14.54 -1.91 14.34
CA PRO A 135 -14.68 -2.54 15.64
C PRO A 135 -14.93 -4.03 15.46
N ASN A 136 -14.06 -4.87 16.02
CA ASN A 136 -14.17 -6.32 15.92
C ASN A 136 -15.51 -6.77 16.56
N PRO A 137 -16.47 -7.29 15.77
CA PRO A 137 -17.84 -7.54 16.25
C PRO A 137 -17.87 -8.59 17.36
N ARG A 138 -16.88 -9.50 17.41
CA ARG A 138 -16.75 -10.50 18.48
C ARG A 138 -16.45 -9.87 19.83
N ARG A 139 -15.52 -8.91 19.90
CA ARG A 139 -15.21 -8.18 21.15
C ARG A 139 -16.38 -7.31 21.60
N LEU A 140 -17.20 -6.83 20.67
CA LEU A 140 -18.40 -6.07 20.97
C LEU A 140 -19.49 -6.98 21.56
N LEU A 141 -19.68 -8.18 21.01
CA LEU A 141 -20.56 -9.21 21.57
C LEU A 141 -20.12 -9.69 22.95
N GLU A 142 -18.82 -9.95 23.15
CA GLU A 142 -18.28 -10.33 24.48
C GLU A 142 -18.56 -9.23 25.52
N LYS A 143 -18.31 -7.97 25.18
CA LYS A 143 -18.62 -6.84 26.07
C LYS A 143 -20.12 -6.75 26.38
N LEU A 144 -20.98 -6.97 25.39
CA LEU A 144 -22.44 -6.98 25.60
C LEU A 144 -22.87 -8.12 26.55
N ILE A 145 -22.30 -9.31 26.39
CA ILE A 145 -22.60 -10.46 27.28
C ILE A 145 -22.14 -10.16 28.72
N VAL A 146 -20.95 -9.58 28.88
CA VAL A 146 -20.43 -9.18 30.21
C VAL A 146 -21.35 -8.13 30.85
N VAL A 147 -21.76 -7.10 30.11
CA VAL A 147 -22.67 -6.07 30.63
C VAL A 147 -24.04 -6.66 30.99
N ALA A 148 -24.59 -7.53 30.14
CA ALA A 148 -25.87 -8.18 30.37
C ALA A 148 -25.85 -9.08 31.63
N THR A 149 -24.79 -9.86 31.82
CA THR A 149 -24.62 -10.73 33.00
C THR A 149 -24.43 -9.92 34.28
N LEU A 150 -23.69 -8.80 34.22
CA LEU A 150 -23.53 -7.90 35.36
C LEU A 150 -24.85 -7.23 35.77
N ALA A 151 -25.66 -6.80 34.80
CA ALA A 151 -26.98 -6.23 35.06
C ALA A 151 -27.94 -7.27 35.70
N LEU A 152 -27.88 -8.52 35.25
CA LEU A 152 -28.65 -9.63 35.82
C LEU A 152 -28.22 -9.96 37.26
N ALA A 153 -26.92 -9.96 37.53
CA ALA A 153 -26.40 -10.17 38.88
C ALA A 153 -26.83 -9.04 39.84
N LEU A 154 -26.77 -7.77 39.40
CA LEU A 154 -27.19 -6.61 40.19
C LEU A 154 -28.69 -6.62 40.51
N THR A 155 -29.53 -6.97 39.53
CA THR A 155 -30.98 -7.07 39.73
C THR A 155 -31.33 -8.20 40.71
N LEU A 156 -30.68 -9.36 40.60
CA LEU A 156 -30.85 -10.46 41.55
C LEU A 156 -30.41 -10.05 42.97
N ALA A 157 -29.27 -9.36 43.11
CA ALA A 157 -28.80 -8.86 44.39
C ALA A 157 -29.78 -7.86 45.03
N LEU A 158 -30.34 -6.94 44.25
CA LEU A 158 -31.35 -5.98 44.73
C LEU A 158 -32.65 -6.69 45.19
N VAL A 159 -33.10 -7.70 44.45
CA VAL A 159 -34.31 -8.47 44.81
C VAL A 159 -34.11 -9.26 46.11
N THR A 160 -32.95 -9.89 46.30
CA THR A 160 -32.65 -10.65 47.51
C THR A 160 -32.47 -9.72 48.72
N LEU A 161 -31.80 -8.57 48.56
CA LEU A 161 -31.68 -7.55 49.61
C LEU A 161 -33.06 -7.03 50.03
N ARG A 162 -33.92 -6.70 49.06
CA ARG A 162 -35.28 -6.22 49.32
C ARG A 162 -36.13 -7.27 50.04
N ARG A 163 -35.97 -8.55 49.69
CA ARG A 163 -36.63 -9.67 50.39
C ARG A 163 -36.12 -9.84 51.82
N GLN A 164 -34.81 -9.73 52.06
CA GLN A 164 -34.23 -9.80 53.41
C GLN A 164 -34.69 -8.63 54.29
N TRP A 165 -34.68 -7.40 53.77
CA TRP A 165 -35.19 -6.22 54.47
C TRP A 165 -36.66 -6.35 54.86
N ARG A 166 -37.53 -6.83 53.95
CA ARG A 166 -38.94 -7.08 54.27
C ARG A 166 -39.13 -8.13 55.38
N ARG A 167 -38.31 -9.19 55.40
CA ARG A 167 -38.35 -10.23 56.44
C ARG A 167 -37.90 -9.70 57.81
N HIS A 168 -36.93 -8.79 57.87
CA HIS A 168 -36.51 -8.17 59.14
C HIS A 168 -37.51 -7.14 59.67
N SER A 169 -38.24 -6.43 58.79
CA SER A 169 -39.25 -5.46 59.20
C SER A 169 -40.51 -6.11 59.82
N SER A 170 -40.83 -7.36 59.48
CA SER A 170 -41.99 -8.07 60.05
C SER A 170 -41.76 -8.64 61.45
N SER A 171 -40.50 -8.81 61.87
CA SER A 171 -40.15 -9.30 63.21
C SER A 171 -40.20 -8.22 64.31
N GLY A 172 -40.44 -6.95 63.95
CA GLY A 172 -40.48 -5.83 64.90
C GLY A 172 -41.83 -5.56 65.58
N HIS A 173 -42.93 -6.19 65.15
CA HIS A 173 -44.29 -5.88 65.66
C HIS A 173 -44.92 -6.96 66.57
N ALA A 174 -44.21 -8.02 66.94
CA ALA A 174 -44.79 -9.15 67.70
C ALA A 174 -44.58 -9.07 69.24
N LYS A 175 -44.22 -7.92 69.81
CA LYS A 175 -44.15 -7.75 71.27
C LYS A 175 -44.63 -6.36 71.68
N LEU A 176 -45.94 -6.14 71.63
CA LEU A 176 -46.66 -5.12 72.42
C LEU A 176 -48.16 -5.46 72.33
N SER A 177 -48.56 -6.51 73.04
CA SER A 177 -49.95 -6.66 73.50
C SER A 177 -49.90 -7.06 74.96
N ILE A 178 -50.27 -6.08 75.77
CA ILE A 178 -50.44 -6.11 77.22
C ILE A 178 -51.76 -6.83 77.52
N ALA A 179 -51.74 -7.76 78.48
CA ALA A 179 -52.71 -7.92 79.58
C ALA A 179 -52.42 -9.25 80.29
#